data_AF-A0A0C2BJ85-F1
#
_entry.id   AF-A0A0C2BJ85-F1
#
_cell.length_a   1.000
_cell.length_b   1.000
_cell.length_c   1.000
_cell.angle_alpha   90.00
_cell.angle_beta   90.00
_cell.angle_gamma   90.00
#
_symmetry.space_group_name_H-M   'P 1'
#
loop_
_entity.id
_entity.type
_entity.pdbx_description
1 polymer ?
#
loop_
_entity_poly.entity_id
_entity_poly.type
_entity_poly.pdbx_seq_one_letter_code
_entity_poly.pdbx_strand_id
1 'polypeptide(L)' 'MSFMVTIYEVPTKVLVDCRRSRGDGLEFKRAFLHLKARLSDIISKDGESWMESHGLTCSQNAQVASWTKRKAV' A
#
# COMPACT_ATOMS: atom_id res chain seq x y z
N MET A 1 -9.20 -15.32 -9.80
CA MET A 1 -8.95 -13.96 -9.29
C MET A 1 -7.72 -13.42 -10.02
N SER A 2 -7.75 -12.18 -10.51
CA SER A 2 -6.61 -11.56 -11.19
C SER A 2 -6.39 -10.12 -10.75
N PHE A 3 -5.13 -9.70 -10.75
CA PHE A 3 -4.72 -8.34 -10.44
C PHE A 3 -3.52 -7.96 -11.31
N MET A 4 -3.37 -6.66 -11.53
CA MET A 4 -2.23 -6.09 -12.23
C MET A 4 -1.25 -5.55 -11.20
N VAL A 5 0.04 -5.72 -11.49
CA VAL A 5 1.12 -5.13 -10.70
C VAL A 5 1.83 -4.14 -11.60
N THR A 6 1.84 -2.88 -11.21
CA THR A 6 2.58 -1.83 -11.90
C THR A 6 3.75 -1.40 -11.04
N ILE A 7 4.92 -1.29 -11.66
CA ILE A 7 6.15 -0.88 -11.01
C ILE A 7 6.48 0.53 -11.50
N TYR A 8 6.57 1.47 -10.57
CA TYR A 8 6.97 2.85 -10.85
C TYR A 8 8.33 3.12 -10.25
N GLU A 9 9.24 3.64 -11.06
CA GLU A 9 10.47 4.20 -10.56
C GLU A 9 10.18 5.56 -9.92
N VAL A 10 10.63 5.73 -8.68
CA VAL A 10 10.55 6.98 -7.92
C VAL A 10 11.94 7.32 -7.41
N PRO A 11 12.24 8.58 -7.08
CA PRO A 11 13.59 8.94 -6.64
C PRO A 11 14.03 8.06 -5.46
N THR A 12 15.14 7.34 -5.62
CA THR A 12 15.77 6.44 -4.62
C THR A 12 15.02 5.15 -4.29
N LYS A 13 13.81 4.91 -4.83
CA LYS A 13 12.96 3.75 -4.47
C LYS A 13 12.13 3.27 -5.66
N VAL A 14 11.43 2.16 -5.47
CA VAL A 14 10.47 1.62 -6.43
C VAL A 14 9.12 1.46 -5.75
N LEU A 15 8.07 1.98 -6.37
CA LEU A 15 6.69 1.82 -5.92
C LEU A 15 6.04 0.66 -6.68
N VAL A 16 5.47 -0.27 -5.92
CA VAL A 16 4.73 -1.42 -6.46
C VAL A 16 3.23 -1.20 -6.20
N ASP A 17 2.48 -0.87 -7.25
CA ASP A 17 1.02 -0.74 -7.20
C ASP A 17 0.35 -2.06 -7.58
N CYS A 18 -0.39 -2.65 -6.65
CA CYS A 18 -1.21 -3.84 -6.90
C CYS A 18 -2.67 -3.42 -7.08
N ARG A 19 -3.21 -3.59 -8.28
CA ARG A 19 -4.59 -3.23 -8.62
C ARG A 19 -5.42 -4.46 -8.98
N ARG A 20 -6.48 -4.72 -8.23
CA ARG A 20 -7.47 -5.76 -8.57
C ARG A 20 -8.07 -5.48 -9.95
N SER A 21 -8.03 -6.46 -10.86
CA SER A 21 -8.65 -6.36 -12.19
C SER A 21 -9.98 -7.12 -12.26
N ARG A 22 -10.04 -8.38 -11.79
CA ARG A 22 -11.29 -9.18 -11.72
C ARG A 22 -11.32 -10.11 -10.49
N GLY A 23 -12.53 -10.41 -10.00
CA GLY A 23 -12.77 -11.34 -8.88
C GLY A 23 -13.09 -10.62 -7.56
N ASP A 24 -13.16 -11.38 -6.46
CA ASP A 24 -13.53 -10.84 -5.15
C ASP A 24 -12.47 -9.90 -4.53
N GLY A 25 -12.95 -8.87 -3.84
CA GLY A 25 -12.12 -7.86 -3.20
C GLY A 25 -11.43 -8.34 -1.91
N LEU A 26 -12.06 -9.25 -1.16
CA LEU A 26 -11.46 -9.81 0.05
C LEU A 26 -10.36 -10.81 -0.30
N GLU A 27 -10.62 -11.68 -1.28
CA GLU A 27 -9.59 -12.59 -1.82
C GLU A 27 -8.38 -11.82 -2.36
N PHE A 28 -8.61 -10.69 -3.04
CA PHE A 28 -7.52 -9.79 -3.44
C PHE A 28 -6.71 -9.26 -2.26
N LYS A 29 -7.37 -8.76 -1.21
CA LYS A 29 -6.69 -8.27 -0.02
C LYS A 29 -5.89 -9.37 0.69
N ARG A 30 -6.45 -10.59 0.79
CA ARG A 30 -5.75 -11.75 1.37
C ARG A 30 -4.50 -12.10 0.57
N ALA A 31 -4.62 -12.19 -0.75
CA ALA A 31 -3.47 -12.44 -1.64
C ALA A 31 -2.41 -11.32 -1.53
N PHE A 32 -2.83 -10.06 -1.48
CA PHE A 32 -1.93 -8.92 -1.29
C PHE A 32 -1.18 -8.99 0.05
N LEU A 33 -1.84 -9.33 1.15
CA LEU A 33 -1.20 -9.48 2.46
C LEU A 33 -0.18 -10.63 2.46
N HIS A 34 -0.49 -11.76 1.82
CA HIS A 34 0.47 -12.85 1.66
C HIS A 34 1.70 -12.43 0.84
N LEU A 35 1.50 -11.70 -0.27
CA LEU A 35 2.60 -11.16 -1.07
C LEU A 35 3.45 -10.18 -0.25
N LYS A 36 2.81 -9.25 0.47
CA LYS A 36 3.47 -8.27 1.34
C LYS A 36 4.31 -8.96 2.43
N ALA A 37 3.79 -10.02 3.05
CA ALA A 37 4.52 -10.77 4.06
C ALA A 37 5.77 -11.47 3.48
N ARG A 38 5.66 -12.05 2.29
CA ARG A 38 6.78 -12.72 1.60
C ARG A 38 7.88 -11.76 1.13
N LEU A 39 7.55 -10.50 0.90
CA LEU A 39 8.48 -9.45 0.47
C LEU A 39 8.86 -8.51 1.63
N SER A 40 8.58 -8.88 2.87
CA SER A 40 8.77 -8.03 4.04
C SER A 40 10.24 -7.64 4.28
N ASP A 41 11.17 -8.42 3.77
CA ASP A 41 12.61 -8.21 3.81
C ASP A 41 13.08 -7.06 2.90
N ILE A 42 12.42 -6.86 1.76
CA ILE A 42 12.76 -5.82 0.77
C ILE A 42 11.87 -4.58 0.83
N ILE A 43 10.74 -4.64 1.53
CA ILE A 43 9.85 -3.49 1.69
C ILE A 43 10.54 -2.41 2.55
N SER A 44 10.55 -1.19 2.04
CA SER A 44 11.11 -0.01 2.72
C SER A 44 10.52 0.16 4.12
N LYS A 45 11.38 0.26 5.13
CA LYS A 45 11.01 0.51 6.53
C LYS A 45 10.56 1.95 6.80
N ASP A 46 10.86 2.86 5.87
CA ASP A 46 10.49 4.28 5.96
C ASP A 46 8.97 4.52 5.92
N GLY A 47 8.17 3.48 5.66
CA GLY A 47 6.73 3.51 5.84
C GLY A 47 5.99 4.51 4.94
N GLU A 48 4.81 4.92 5.39
CA GLU A 48 3.91 5.81 4.63
C GLU A 48 4.41 7.27 4.60
N SER A 49 5.24 7.69 5.55
CA SER A 49 5.73 9.07 5.67
C SER A 49 6.59 9.49 4.47
N TRP A 50 7.33 8.57 3.87
CA TRP A 50 8.09 8.84 2.64
C TRP A 50 7.16 9.07 1.44
N MET A 51 6.04 8.35 1.36
CA MET A 51 5.05 8.56 0.29
C MET A 51 4.30 9.88 0.49
N GLU A 52 4.00 10.26 1.74
CA GLU A 52 3.36 11.54 2.09
C GLU A 52 4.24 12.73 1.71
N SER A 53 5.54 12.68 2.04
CA SER A 53 6.47 13.78 1.74
C SER A 53 6.68 14.03 0.25
N HIS A 54 6.44 13.02 -0.59
CA HIS A 54 6.56 13.11 -2.05
C HIS A 54 5.21 13.30 -2.75
N GLY A 55 4.12 13.54 -2.01
CA GLY A 55 2.78 13.74 -2.58
C GLY A 55 2.23 12.52 -3.31
N LEU A 56 2.77 11.33 -3.05
CA LEU A 56 2.34 10.06 -3.65
C LEU A 56 1.14 9.46 -2.91
N THR A 57 0.73 10.06 -1.80
CA THR A 57 -0.50 9.73 -1.10
C THR A 57 -1.62 10.71 -1.49
N CYS A 58 -2.50 10.30 -2.39
CA CYS A 58 -3.81 10.95 -2.57
C CYS A 58 -4.85 10.12 -1.82
N SER A 59 -4.99 10.26 -0.51
CA SER A 59 -5.94 9.44 0.23
C SER A 59 -7.22 10.22 0.54
N GLN A 60 -8.33 9.78 -0.09
CA GLN A 60 -9.66 9.87 0.53
C GLN A 60 -9.69 9.16 1.91
N ASN A 61 -8.66 8.36 2.22
CA ASN A 61 -8.41 7.69 3.51
C ASN A 61 -7.53 8.47 4.51
N ALA A 62 -6.96 9.65 4.20
CA ALA A 62 -6.21 10.44 5.19
C ALA A 62 -7.06 10.76 6.42
N GLN A 63 -8.36 10.98 6.19
CA GLN A 63 -9.36 11.18 7.25
C GLN A 63 -9.53 9.94 8.13
N VAL A 64 -9.49 8.73 7.56
CA VAL A 64 -9.70 7.45 8.26
C VAL A 64 -8.47 7.05 9.09
N ALA A 65 -7.26 7.23 8.55
CA ALA A 65 -6.02 7.00 9.30
C ALA A 65 -5.88 7.97 10.50
N SER A 66 -6.43 9.19 10.39
CA SER A 66 -6.47 10.14 11.52
C SER A 66 -7.45 9.74 12.63
N TRP A 67 -8.44 8.90 12.34
CA TRP A 67 -9.46 8.47 13.31
C TRP A 67 -8.98 7.31 14.17
N THR A 68 -8.26 6.35 13.59
CA THR A 68 -7.64 5.23 14.34
C THR A 68 -6.55 5.72 15.29
N LYS A 69 -5.79 6.77 14.93
CA LYS A 69 -4.75 7.35 15.80
C LYS A 69 -5.33 8.11 17.02
N ARG A 70 -6.58 8.60 16.94
CA ARG A 70 -7.26 9.35 18.02
C ARG A 70 -7.99 8.48 19.05
N LYS A 71 -8.13 7.17 18.80
CA LYS A 71 -8.77 6.22 19.74
C LYS A 71 -7.79 5.40 20.58
N ALA A 72 -6.49 5.65 20.46
CA ALA A 72 -5.46 5.10 21.32
C ALA A 72 -5.06 6.13 22.40
N VAL A 73 -6.04 6.53 23.22
CA VAL A 73 -5.86 7.16 24.54
C VAL A 73 -6.93 6.60 25.45
#